data_AF-A0A512MCP7-F1
#
_entry.id   AF-A0A512MCP7-F1
#
_cell.length_a   1.000
_cell.length_b   1.000
_cell.length_c   1.000
_cell.angle_alpha   90.00
_cell.angle_beta   90.00
_cell.angle_gamma   90.00
#
_symmetry.space_group_name_H-M   'P 1'
#
loop_
_entity.id
_entity.type
_entity.pdbx_description
1 polymer ?
#
loop_
_entity_poly.entity_id
_entity_poly.type
_entity_poly.pdbx_seq_one_letter_code
_entity_poly.pdbx_strand_id
1 'polypeptide(L)' 'MKLNKPWNKPAPKGGPKTKLNPESIAKAKAAAKKAGRRYPNLIDNMRAAAEQREAEEGK' A
#
# COMPACT_ATOMS: atom_id res chain seq x y z
N MET A 1 37.85 11.66 -1.80
CA MET A 1 36.76 10.77 -2.28
C MET A 1 35.47 11.14 -1.57
N LYS A 2 34.43 11.60 -2.30
CA LYS A 2 33.09 11.81 -1.73
C LYS A 2 32.52 10.45 -1.37
N LEU A 3 32.46 10.14 -0.07
CA LEU A 3 31.81 8.94 0.47
C LEU A 3 30.37 8.90 -0.04
N ASN A 4 30.03 7.86 -0.80
CA ASN A 4 28.73 7.69 -1.44
C ASN A 4 27.71 7.20 -0.40
N LYS A 5 27.30 8.11 0.50
CA LYS A 5 26.44 7.80 1.63
C LYS A 5 25.08 7.32 1.12
N PRO A 6 24.42 6.35 1.80
CA PRO A 6 23.15 5.79 1.34
C PRO A 6 22.07 6.82 0.99
N TRP A 7 22.01 7.94 1.69
CA TRP A 7 21.05 9.03 1.46
C TRP A 7 21.32 9.90 0.22
N ASN A 8 22.47 9.74 -0.42
CA ASN A 8 22.76 10.37 -1.72
C ASN A 8 22.32 9.50 -2.90
N LYS A 9 21.88 8.25 -2.64
CA LYS A 9 21.43 7.34 -3.69
C LYS A 9 19.97 7.64 -4.05
N PRO A 10 19.59 7.62 -5.33
CA PRO A 10 18.19 7.72 -5.72
C PRO A 10 17.41 6.52 -5.16
N ALA A 11 16.11 6.72 -4.92
CA ALA A 11 15.24 5.62 -4.52
C ALA A 11 15.28 4.50 -5.58
N PRO A 12 15.31 3.22 -5.16
CA PRO A 12 15.31 2.10 -6.09
C PRO A 12 14.05 2.16 -6.97
N LYS A 13 14.27 2.17 -8.28
CA LYS A 13 13.18 2.12 -9.27
C LYS A 13 12.64 0.69 -9.34
N GLY A 14 11.32 0.54 -9.45
CA GLY A 14 10.71 -0.77 -9.70
C GLY A 14 10.40 -1.61 -8.47
N GLY A 15 10.39 -1.04 -7.25
CA GLY A 15 9.86 -1.74 -6.09
C GLY A 15 8.40 -2.18 -6.30
N PRO A 16 7.95 -3.27 -5.65
CA PRO A 16 6.60 -3.79 -5.82
C PRO A 16 5.58 -2.73 -5.41
N LYS A 17 4.64 -2.45 -6.31
CA LYS A 17 3.52 -1.54 -6.07
C LYS A 17 2.22 -2.33 -6.20
N THR A 18 1.44 -2.37 -5.14
CA THR A 18 0.10 -2.96 -5.19
C THR A 18 -0.89 -1.86 -5.56
N LYS A 19 -1.48 -1.94 -6.75
CA LYS A 19 -2.63 -1.11 -7.12
C LYS A 19 -3.88 -1.85 -6.65
N LEU A 20 -4.65 -1.21 -5.77
CA LEU A 20 -5.89 -1.80 -5.28
C LEU A 20 -6.89 -1.98 -6.43
N ASN A 21 -7.49 -3.16 -6.49
CA ASN A 21 -8.64 -3.41 -7.35
C ASN A 21 -9.92 -2.73 -6.78
N PRO A 22 -11.00 -2.57 -7.58
CA PRO A 22 -12.21 -1.88 -7.13
C PRO A 22 -12.84 -2.45 -5.86
N GLU A 23 -12.79 -3.78 -5.69
CA GLU A 23 -13.32 -4.47 -4.51
C GLU A 23 -12.53 -4.13 -3.24
N SER A 24 -11.20 -4.13 -3.33
CA SER A 24 -10.31 -3.78 -2.23
C SER A 24 -10.45 -2.32 -1.83
N ILE A 25 -10.69 -1.42 -2.80
CA ILE A 25 -11.03 -0.02 -2.53
C ILE A 25 -12.34 0.10 -1.74
N ALA A 26 -13.38 -0.67 -2.11
CA ALA A 26 -14.65 -0.66 -1.41
C ALA A 26 -14.51 -1.17 0.04
N LYS A 27 -13.74 -2.25 0.25
CA LYS A 27 -13.40 -2.77 1.58
C LYS A 27 -12.65 -1.75 2.43
N ALA A 28 -11.65 -1.06 1.86
CA ALA A 28 -10.90 -0.02 2.55
C ALA A 28 -11.80 1.17 2.97
N LYS A 29 -12.70 1.62 2.09
CA LYS A 29 -13.68 2.67 2.40
C LYS A 29 -14.63 2.26 3.52
N ALA A 30 -15.13 1.02 3.50
CA ALA A 30 -16.01 0.50 4.54
C ALA A 30 -15.31 0.43 5.91
N ALA A 31 -14.06 -0.04 5.93
CA ALA A 31 -13.24 -0.09 7.13
C ALA A 31 -12.95 1.32 7.71
N ALA A 32 -12.64 2.28 6.83
CA ALA A 32 -12.43 3.68 7.22
C ALA A 32 -13.69 4.26 7.87
N LYS A 33 -14.85 4.08 7.21
CA LYS A 33 -16.15 4.56 7.70
C LYS A 33 -16.52 3.94 9.05
N LYS A 34 -16.35 2.62 9.20
CA LYS A 34 -16.63 1.90 10.45
C LYS A 34 -15.77 2.41 11.61
N ALA A 35 -14.54 2.79 11.32
CA ALA A 35 -13.60 3.30 12.32
C ALA A 35 -13.64 4.84 12.49
N GLY A 36 -14.54 5.54 11.79
CA GLY A 36 -14.60 7.01 11.82
C GLY A 36 -13.40 7.73 11.21
N ARG A 37 -12.56 7.03 10.43
CA ARG A 37 -11.37 7.60 9.78
C ARG A 37 -11.74 8.18 8.41
N ARG A 38 -11.14 9.32 8.06
CA ARG A 38 -11.29 9.89 6.71
C ARG A 38 -10.62 8.97 5.68
N TYR A 39 -11.25 8.83 4.53
CA TYR A 39 -10.70 8.14 3.36
C TYR A 39 -10.32 9.16 2.27
N PRO A 40 -9.24 8.96 1.50
CA PRO A 40 -8.27 7.85 1.56
C PRO A 40 -7.30 7.97 2.74
N ASN A 41 -6.86 6.84 3.31
CA ASN A 41 -5.83 6.80 4.35
C ASN A 41 -4.89 5.59 4.19
N LEU A 42 -3.69 5.70 4.77
CA LEU A 42 -2.65 4.68 4.64
C LEU A 42 -3.05 3.36 5.28
N ILE A 43 -3.61 3.39 6.49
CA ILE A 43 -3.87 2.18 7.28
C ILE A 43 -4.83 1.24 6.54
N ASP A 44 -5.97 1.75 6.10
CA ASP A 44 -6.97 0.95 5.39
C ASP A 44 -6.48 0.51 4.02
N ASN A 45 -5.74 1.37 3.31
CA ASN A 45 -5.18 1.02 2.00
C ASN A 45 -4.10 -0.05 2.11
N MET A 46 -3.25 -0.02 3.14
CA MET A 46 -2.22 -1.02 3.38
C MET A 46 -2.82 -2.36 3.79
N ARG A 47 -3.87 -2.35 4.63
CA ARG A 47 -4.60 -3.56 5.00
C ARG A 47 -5.26 -4.20 3.77
N ALA A 48 -5.97 -3.41 2.98
CA ALA A 48 -6.58 -3.88 1.74
C ALA A 48 -5.55 -4.38 0.72
N ALA A 49 -4.37 -3.75 0.65
CA ALA A 49 -3.28 -4.21 -0.23
C ALA A 49 -2.69 -5.54 0.23
N ALA A 50 -2.57 -5.77 1.54
CA ALA A 50 -2.12 -7.04 2.09
C ALA A 50 -3.13 -8.15 1.80
N GLU A 51 -4.41 -7.94 2.11
CA GLU A 51 -5.50 -8.88 1.83
C GLU A 51 -5.59 -9.22 0.32
N GLN A 52 -5.40 -8.23 -0.56
CA GLN A 52 -5.39 -8.45 -2.00
C GLN A 52 -4.22 -9.34 -2.44
N ARG A 53 -2.99 -9.07 -1.94
CA ARG A 53 -1.83 -9.91 -2.29
C ARG A 53 -2.01 -11.34 -1.79
N GLU A 54 -2.49 -11.53 -0.57
CA GLU A 54 -2.75 -12.86 -0.01
C GLU A 54 -3.79 -13.63 -0.86
N ALA A 55 -4.84 -12.95 -1.33
CA ALA A 55 -5.83 -13.54 -2.22
C ALA A 55 -5.28 -13.83 -3.64
N GLU A 56 -4.31 -13.05 -4.12
CA GLU A 56 -3.63 -13.26 -5.40
C GLU A 56 -2.59 -14.39 -5.32
N GLU A 57 -1.88 -14.53 -4.20
CA GLU A 57 -0.82 -15.54 -3.96
C GLU A 57 -1.38 -16.91 -3.58
N GLY A 58 -2.54 -16.96 -2.94
CA GLY A 58 -3.25 -18.21 -2.59
C GLY A 58 -4.07 -18.81 -3.74
N LYS A 59 -3.97 -18.25 -4.96
CA LYS A 59 -4.69 -18.66 -6.15
C LYS A 59 -3.76 -19.34 -7.15
#